data_AF-A0A2V6FTT1-F1
#
_entry.id   AF-A0A2V6FTT1-F1
#
_cell.length_a   1.000
_cell.length_b   1.000
_cell.length_c   1.000
_cell.angle_alpha   90.00
_cell.angle_beta   90.00
_cell.angle_gamma   90.00
#
_symmetry.space_group_name_H-M   'P 1'
#
loop_
_entity.id
_entity.type
_entity.pdbx_description
1 polymer ?
#
loop_
_entity_poly.entity_id
_entity_poly.type
_entity_poly.pdbx_seq_one_letter_code
_entity_poly.pdbx_strand_id
1 'polypeptide(L)'
;VSIFFNLGGSRVSLTSSENPSHAGDPVTFTATVTPTFRLAIPSGRVKFFDGTTFLGSGVLDEKEATLTLSTLIVGNHQIRAKYVGDSTFVPVRSKSFQQKVRP
;
A
#
# COMPACT_ATOMS: atom_id res chain seq x y z
N VAL A 1 31.42 4.14 -21.06
CA VAL A 1 30.77 2.90 -20.58
C VAL A 1 29.74 3.31 -19.55
N SER A 2 28.47 3.39 -19.93
CA SER A 2 27.38 3.70 -18.99
C SER A 2 26.80 2.38 -18.51
N ILE A 3 27.17 1.96 -17.30
CA ILE A 3 26.54 0.82 -16.64
C ILE A 3 25.14 1.26 -16.18
N PHE A 4 24.09 0.79 -16.86
CA PHE A 4 22.73 0.93 -16.36
C PHE A 4 22.58 -0.02 -15.17
N PHE A 5 22.36 0.52 -13.97
CA PHE A 5 21.83 -0.26 -12.86
C PHE A 5 20.45 -0.78 -13.28
N ASN A 6 20.31 -2.09 -13.49
CA ASN A 6 19.03 -2.73 -13.82
C ASN A 6 18.13 -2.81 -12.58
N LEU A 7 17.70 -1.65 -12.06
CA LEU A 7 16.70 -1.58 -11.00
C LEU A 7 15.35 -2.02 -11.58
N GLY A 8 14.73 -3.03 -10.97
CA GLY A 8 13.47 -3.62 -11.42
C GLY A 8 12.27 -2.74 -11.09
N GLY A 9 11.28 -2.73 -11.99
CA GLY A 9 9.99 -2.09 -11.74
C GLY A 9 9.08 -2.94 -10.85
N SER A 10 8.17 -2.28 -10.13
CA SER A 10 7.06 -2.93 -9.41
C SER A 10 5.78 -2.13 -9.59
N ARG A 11 4.63 -2.75 -9.35
CA ARG A 11 3.30 -2.13 -9.32
C ARG A 11 2.66 -2.41 -7.98
N VAL A 12 1.94 -1.43 -7.43
CA VAL A 12 1.22 -1.58 -6.16
C VAL A 12 -0.27 -1.41 -6.42
N SER A 13 -1.06 -2.42 -6.09
CA SER A 13 -2.53 -2.32 -5.97
C SER A 13 -2.92 -2.21 -4.51
N LEU A 14 -4.06 -1.58 -4.23
CA LEU A 14 -4.59 -1.38 -2.89
C LEU A 14 -6.07 -1.74 -2.90
N THR A 15 -6.48 -2.55 -1.92
CA THR A 15 -7.87 -2.92 -1.66
C THR A 15 -8.22 -2.65 -0.19
N SER A 16 -9.51 -2.64 0.10
CA SER A 16 -10.08 -2.51 1.46
C SER A 16 -11.00 -3.70 1.72
N SER A 17 -11.06 -4.17 2.96
CA SER A 17 -11.97 -5.23 3.38
C SER A 17 -13.44 -4.81 3.32
N GLU A 18 -13.74 -3.52 3.52
CA GLU A 18 -15.10 -3.00 3.56
C GLU A 18 -15.15 -1.54 3.12
N ASN A 19 -16.02 -1.21 2.15
CA ASN A 19 -16.21 0.15 1.66
C ASN A 19 -17.61 0.32 1.01
N PRO A 20 -18.51 1.15 1.58
CA PRO A 20 -18.32 1.97 2.78
C PRO A 20 -18.29 1.12 4.06
N SER A 21 -17.57 1.58 5.08
CA SER A 21 -17.56 1.04 6.45
C SER A 21 -18.31 1.96 7.42
N HIS A 22 -18.53 1.57 8.68
CA HIS A 22 -19.02 2.47 9.75
C HIS A 22 -17.87 2.94 10.66
N ALA A 23 -18.12 3.98 11.44
CA ALA A 23 -17.16 4.49 12.41
C ALA A 23 -16.89 3.44 13.50
N GLY A 24 -15.62 3.15 13.76
CA GLY A 24 -15.21 2.13 14.73
C GLY A 24 -15.05 0.72 14.15
N ASP A 25 -15.55 0.45 12.94
CA ASP A 25 -15.37 -0.85 12.27
C ASP A 25 -13.90 -1.08 11.94
N PRO A 26 -13.36 -2.31 12.17
CA PRO A 26 -12.02 -2.65 11.75
C PRO A 26 -11.95 -2.80 10.22
N VAL A 27 -11.31 -1.84 9.56
CA VAL A 27 -11.04 -1.88 8.11
C VAL A 27 -9.61 -2.33 7.87
N THR A 28 -9.45 -3.43 7.13
CA THR A 28 -8.13 -3.93 6.69
C THR A 28 -7.86 -3.47 5.27
N PHE A 29 -6.78 -2.71 5.11
CA PHE A 29 -6.23 -2.36 3.80
C PHE A 29 -5.15 -3.34 3.41
N THR A 30 -5.24 -3.89 2.20
CA THR A 30 -4.24 -4.82 1.65
C THR A 30 -3.56 -4.18 0.45
N ALA A 31 -2.24 -4.02 0.54
CA ALA A 31 -1.41 -3.58 -0.56
C ALA A 31 -0.68 -4.78 -1.17
N THR A 32 -0.91 -5.02 -2.46
CA THR A 32 -0.23 -6.09 -3.21
C THR A 32 0.86 -5.47 -4.09
N VAL A 33 2.12 -5.86 -3.85
CA VAL A 33 3.29 -5.43 -4.61
C VAL A 33 3.64 -6.49 -5.65
N THR A 34 3.40 -6.18 -6.92
CA THR A 34 3.68 -7.07 -8.04
C THR A 34 4.97 -6.64 -8.73
N PRO A 35 6.03 -7.47 -8.75
CA PRO A 35 7.23 -7.16 -9.53
C PRO A 35 6.93 -7.23 -11.03
N THR A 36 7.52 -6.34 -11.83
CA THR A 36 7.35 -6.38 -13.30
C THR A 36 8.21 -7.46 -13.96
N PHE A 37 9.24 -7.95 -13.26
CA PHE A 37 10.09 -9.05 -13.70
C PHE A 37 10.08 -10.16 -12.64
N ARG A 38 9.95 -11.42 -13.09
CA ARG A 38 9.72 -12.59 -12.22
C ARG A 38 10.95 -13.10 -11.47
N LEU A 39 12.12 -12.47 -11.66
CA LEU A 39 13.41 -12.96 -11.13
C LEU A 39 13.65 -12.66 -9.65
N ALA A 40 12.82 -11.81 -9.02
CA ALA A 40 12.93 -11.51 -7.60
C ALA A 40 11.55 -11.24 -6.98
N ILE A 41 11.42 -11.55 -5.70
CA ILE A 41 10.24 -11.23 -4.88
C ILE A 41 10.55 -9.92 -4.15
N PRO A 42 9.69 -8.89 -4.25
CA PRO A 42 9.88 -7.66 -3.50
C PRO A 42 9.90 -7.94 -1.99
N SER A 43 10.73 -7.20 -1.26
CA SER A 43 10.87 -7.31 0.20
C SER A 43 10.73 -5.94 0.85
N GLY A 44 10.62 -5.90 2.18
CA GLY A 44 10.60 -4.63 2.93
C GLY A 44 9.21 -4.27 3.44
N ARG A 45 8.80 -3.01 3.26
CA ARG A 45 7.57 -2.47 3.89
C ARG A 45 6.72 -1.65 2.94
N VAL A 46 5.43 -1.61 3.23
CA VAL A 46 4.47 -0.68 2.62
C VAL A 46 3.97 0.29 3.67
N LYS A 47 4.01 1.58 3.36
CA LYS A 47 3.44 2.66 4.17
C LYS A 47 2.07 3.05 3.64
N PHE A 48 1.09 3.21 4.52
CA PHE A 48 -0.27 3.61 4.18
C PHE A 48 -0.52 5.05 4.62
N PHE A 49 -1.25 5.78 3.79
CA PHE A 49 -1.55 7.19 4.00
C PHE A 49 -3.01 7.48 3.68
N ASP A 50 -3.61 8.41 4.41
CA ASP A 50 -4.80 9.13 3.99
C ASP A 50 -4.38 10.54 3.56
N GLY A 51 -4.45 10.81 2.25
CA GLY A 51 -3.84 12.03 1.72
C GLY A 51 -2.34 12.08 2.02
N THR A 52 -1.89 13.07 2.78
CA THR A 52 -0.50 13.21 3.25
C THR A 52 -0.27 12.64 4.65
N THR A 53 -1.35 12.30 5.37
CA THR A 53 -1.29 11.80 6.74
C THR A 53 -0.86 10.34 6.75
N PHE A 54 0.19 10.03 7.51
CA PHE A 54 0.66 8.65 7.69
C PHE A 54 -0.28 7.90 8.63
N LEU A 55 -0.76 6.72 8.20
CA LEU A 55 -1.65 5.88 8.99
C LEU A 55 -0.92 4.72 9.66
N GLY A 56 0.13 4.20 9.03
CA GLY A 56 0.85 3.04 9.51
C GLY A 56 1.63 2.33 8.41
N SER A 57 2.27 1.22 8.77
CA SER A 57 3.02 0.40 7.82
C SER A 57 2.79 -1.09 8.05
N GLY A 58 2.68 -1.84 6.94
CA GLY A 58 2.73 -3.30 6.94
C GLY A 58 4.10 -3.78 6.47
N VAL A 59 4.57 -4.89 7.03
CA VAL A 59 5.68 -5.65 6.46
C VAL A 59 5.16 -6.38 5.24
N LEU A 60 5.97 -6.42 4.18
CA LEU A 60 5.64 -7.20 3.00
C LEU A 60 5.92 -8.67 3.31
N ASP A 61 4.87 -9.46 3.36
CA ASP A 61 4.93 -10.91 3.45
C ASP A 61 4.56 -11.48 2.08
N GLU A 62 5.53 -12.17 1.46
CA GLU A 62 5.56 -12.50 0.04
C GLU A 62 5.34 -11.30 -0.90
N LYS A 63 4.09 -10.92 -1.15
CA LYS A 63 3.68 -9.82 -2.04
C LYS A 63 2.67 -8.90 -1.39
N GLU A 64 2.23 -9.19 -0.18
CA GLU A 64 1.17 -8.45 0.47
C GLU A 64 1.64 -7.79 1.75
N ALA A 65 1.17 -6.58 1.96
CA ALA A 65 1.31 -5.88 3.22
C ALA A 65 -0.07 -5.41 3.65
N THR A 66 -0.42 -5.62 4.91
CA THR A 66 -1.73 -5.26 5.44
C THR A 66 -1.61 -4.19 6.53
N LEU A 67 -2.68 -3.42 6.69
CA LEU A 67 -2.88 -2.50 7.80
C LEU A 67 -4.36 -2.49 8.19
N THR A 68 -4.66 -2.81 9.45
CA THR A 68 -6.02 -2.74 9.99
C THR A 68 -6.17 -1.49 10.86
N LEU A 69 -7.24 -0.74 10.64
CA LEU A 69 -7.59 0.49 11.37
C LEU A 69 -9.05 0.45 11.80
N SER A 70 -9.33 0.80 13.05
CA SER A 70 -10.68 1.05 13.58
C SER A 70 -10.91 2.53 13.94
N THR A 71 -9.98 3.39 13.57
CA THR A 71 -9.91 4.80 13.99
C THR A 71 -10.24 5.78 12.86
N LEU A 72 -10.71 5.30 11.71
CA LEU A 72 -11.13 6.19 10.62
C LEU A 72 -12.39 6.95 11.04
N ILE A 73 -12.36 8.28 10.87
CA ILE A 73 -13.48 9.16 11.19
C ILE A 73 -14.53 9.14 10.09
N VAL A 74 -15.76 9.56 10.39
CA VAL A 74 -16.82 9.68 9.38
C VAL A 74 -16.38 10.62 8.26
N GLY A 75 -16.50 10.18 7.00
CA GLY A 75 -16.11 10.99 5.84
C GLY A 75 -15.56 10.18 4.67
N ASN A 76 -14.93 10.89 3.73
CA ASN A 76 -14.25 10.29 2.59
C ASN A 76 -12.73 10.39 2.81
N HIS A 77 -12.05 9.25 2.74
CA HIS A 77 -10.59 9.14 2.87
C HIS A 77 -9.96 8.74 1.54
N GLN A 78 -8.83 9.37 1.19
CA GLN A 78 -8.06 9.05 -0.01
C GLN A 78 -6.84 8.19 0.38
N ILE A 79 -7.08 6.90 0.51
CA ILE A 79 -6.07 5.96 0.98
C ILE A 79 -5.08 5.63 -0.15
N ARG A 80 -3.78 5.66 0.18
CA ARG A 80 -2.70 5.26 -0.72
C ARG A 80 -1.70 4.36 -0.01
N ALA A 81 -1.23 3.36 -0.73
CA ALA A 81 -0.09 2.54 -0.33
C ALA A 81 1.18 3.03 -1.03
N LYS A 82 2.30 3.04 -0.30
CA LYS A 82 3.64 3.31 -0.82
C LYS A 82 4.56 2.18 -0.43
N TYR A 83 4.94 1.37 -1.40
CA TYR A 83 6.08 0.47 -1.25
C TYR A 83 7.37 1.29 -1.18
N VAL A 84 8.20 1.05 -0.17
CA VAL A 84 9.40 1.87 0.08
C VAL A 84 10.60 1.48 -0.78
N GLY A 85 10.50 0.40 -1.55
CA GLY A 85 11.62 -0.16 -2.30
C GLY A 85 12.49 -1.09 -1.47
N ASP A 86 13.39 -1.78 -2.15
CA ASP A 86 14.48 -2.57 -1.59
C ASP A 86 15.74 -2.43 -2.46
N SER A 87 16.73 -3.32 -2.33
CA SER A 87 17.96 -3.30 -3.13
C SER A 87 17.74 -3.51 -4.63
N THR A 88 16.60 -4.07 -5.02
CA THR A 88 16.28 -4.50 -6.38
C THR A 88 15.15 -3.68 -6.99
N PHE A 89 14.13 -3.35 -6.20
CA PHE A 89 12.91 -2.69 -6.62
C PHE A 89 12.86 -1.24 -6.12
N VAL A 90 12.55 -0.33 -7.03
CA VAL A 90 12.36 1.10 -6.67
C VAL A 90 11.09 1.33 -5.85
N PRO A 91 11.06 2.41 -5.03
CA PRO A 91 9.83 2.82 -4.35
C PRO A 91 8.72 3.16 -5.36
N VAL A 92 7.52 2.64 -5.12
CA VAL A 92 6.34 2.87 -5.97
C VAL A 92 5.09 3.13 -5.12
N ARG A 93 4.15 3.91 -5.65
CA ARG A 93 2.86 4.19 -5.01
C ARG A 93 1.71 3.52 -5.76
N SER A 94 0.68 3.14 -5.03
CA SER A 94 -0.61 2.75 -5.62
C SER A 94 -1.34 3.98 -6.18
N LYS A 95 -2.39 3.72 -6.96
CA LYS A 95 -3.45 4.73 -7.17
C LYS A 95 -4.14 5.03 -5.83
N SER A 96 -4.76 6.21 -5.72
CA SER A 96 -5.62 6.54 -4.57
C SER A 96 -6.87 5.67 -4.58
N PHE A 97 -7.18 5.06 -3.45
CA PHE A 97 -8.42 4.34 -3.17
C PHE A 97 -9.32 5.22 -2.30
N GLN A 98 -10.58 5.41 -2.69
CA GLN A 98 -11.54 6.18 -1.89
C GLN A 98 -12.21 5.26 -0.88
N GLN A 99 -11.89 5.40 0.41
CA GLN A 99 -12.61 4.74 1.50
C GLN A 99 -13.68 5.69 2.02
N LYS A 100 -14.93 5.22 2.10
CA LYS A 100 -16.03 5.98 2.69
C LYS A 100 -16.37 5.40 4.05
N VAL A 101 -16.48 6.26 5.06
CA VAL A 101 -16.89 5.91 6.42
C VAL A 101 -18.21 6.59 6.73
N ARG A 102 -19.19 5.79 7.13
CA ARG A 102 -20.52 6.22 7.57
C ARG A 102 -20.56 6.37 9.09
N PRO A 103 -21.48 7.17 9.64
CA PRO A 103 -21.76 7.21 11.07
C PRO A 103 -22.06 5.84 11.65
#